data_AF-A0A960SPG3-F1
#
_entry.id   AF-A0A960SPG3-F1
#
_cell.length_a   1.000
_cell.length_b   1.000
_cell.length_c   1.000
_cell.angle_alpha   90.00
_cell.angle_beta   90.00
_cell.angle_gamma   90.00
#
_symmetry.space_group_name_H-M   'P 1'
#
loop_
_entity.id
_entity.type
_entity.pdbx_description
1 polymer ?
#
loop_
_entity_poly.entity_id
_entity_poly.type
_entity_poly.pdbx_seq_one_letter_code
_entity_poly.pdbx_strand_id
1 'polypeptide(L)'
;MSDTSDFRVGPLRQSEWSGFWKAAPNASLMTDDEWNANWNSLRHWLRQRYAVDWMVDKQRHLSVEGDYARPERSLTIYVSVAEALTFGLLKFVQDWLQKEARLWRVFIPTDNTDENLIVVYPEAIRANPEAEANLPDFVQRIRPSLATVIEEGRKQFGIPTRPHPPLPPE
;
A
#
# COMPACT_ATOMS: atom_id res chain seq x y z
N MET A 1 -21.06 -4.53 22.33
CA MET A 1 -19.64 -4.45 22.71
C MET A 1 -18.98 -3.53 21.70
N SER A 2 -18.39 -2.43 22.16
CA SER A 2 -17.81 -1.40 21.29
C SER A 2 -16.51 -1.94 20.72
N ASP A 3 -16.54 -2.38 19.47
CA ASP A 3 -15.40 -2.96 18.74
C ASP A 3 -14.55 -1.85 18.09
N THR A 4 -14.19 -0.86 18.90
CA THR A 4 -13.13 0.10 18.59
C THR A 4 -11.82 -0.55 18.99
N SER A 5 -11.36 -1.49 18.17
CA SER A 5 -9.94 -1.81 18.12
C SER A 5 -9.20 -0.49 17.89
N ASP A 6 -8.47 -0.04 18.90
CA ASP A 6 -7.79 1.26 18.94
C ASP A 6 -6.87 1.42 17.73
N PHE A 7 -7.39 2.05 16.66
CA PHE A 7 -6.61 2.42 15.50
C PHE A 7 -5.59 3.48 15.94
N ARG A 8 -4.32 3.11 15.99
CA ARG A 8 -3.24 4.09 16.17
C ARG A 8 -2.97 4.78 14.84
N VAL A 9 -3.76 5.82 14.58
CA VAL A 9 -3.49 6.80 13.52
C VAL A 9 -2.45 7.80 14.05
N GLY A 10 -1.53 8.25 13.20
CA GLY A 10 -0.50 9.22 13.58
C GLY A 10 0.50 9.49 12.46
N PRO A 11 1.36 10.50 12.64
CA PRO A 11 2.24 10.98 11.60
C PRO A 11 3.37 9.99 11.35
N LEU A 12 3.78 9.87 10.08
CA LEU A 12 5.02 9.20 9.73
C LEU A 12 6.20 10.01 10.27
N ARG A 13 7.01 9.41 11.14
CA ARG A 13 8.31 9.96 11.56
C ARG A 13 9.25 9.99 10.37
N GLN A 14 10.14 10.98 10.27
CA GLN A 14 11.13 11.10 9.18
C GLN A 14 11.96 9.81 8.97
N SER A 15 12.22 9.03 10.02
CA SER A 15 12.90 7.73 9.93
C SER A 15 12.06 6.62 9.27
N GLU A 16 10.74 6.76 9.24
CA GLU A 16 9.83 5.86 8.51
C GLU A 16 9.87 6.10 6.99
N TRP A 17 10.44 7.24 6.55
CA TRP A 17 10.62 7.63 5.15
C TRP A 17 11.92 7.12 4.53
N SER A 18 12.98 7.00 5.32
CA SER A 18 14.36 6.85 4.83
C SER A 18 14.75 5.43 4.39
N GLY A 19 13.79 4.58 4.00
CA GLY A 19 14.05 3.21 3.51
C GLY A 19 14.54 2.21 4.57
N PHE A 20 14.82 2.70 5.77
CA PHE A 20 15.19 1.90 6.91
C PHE A 20 13.88 1.42 7.58
N TRP A 21 13.61 0.10 7.59
CA TRP A 21 13.11 -0.65 8.75
C TRP A 21 11.96 -1.64 8.53
N LYS A 22 12.02 -2.67 9.38
CA LYS A 22 10.97 -3.62 9.78
C LYS A 22 9.96 -2.92 10.69
N ALA A 23 8.81 -3.54 10.96
CA ALA A 23 7.85 -3.02 11.96
C ALA A 23 8.45 -2.95 13.38
N ALA A 24 9.49 -3.76 13.65
CA ALA A 24 10.19 -3.81 14.93
C ALA A 24 11.67 -3.39 14.79
N PRO A 25 12.16 -2.38 15.53
CA PRO A 25 13.54 -1.86 15.43
C PRO A 25 14.63 -2.90 15.75
N ASN A 26 14.27 -3.97 16.46
CA ASN A 26 15.17 -5.04 16.88
C ASN A 26 15.11 -6.29 15.98
N ALA A 27 14.29 -6.30 14.93
CA ALA A 27 14.19 -7.47 14.06
C ALA A 27 15.47 -7.64 13.22
N SER A 28 15.90 -8.88 12.97
CA SER A 28 17.13 -9.22 12.21
C SER A 28 17.02 -8.82 10.75
N LEU A 29 18.16 -8.54 10.08
CA LEU A 29 18.17 -8.30 8.63
C LEU A 29 17.48 -9.45 7.91
N MET A 30 16.64 -9.07 6.95
CA MET A 30 15.81 -10.00 6.24
C MET A 30 16.63 -10.73 5.20
N THR A 31 16.53 -12.05 5.22
CA THR A 31 17.16 -12.88 4.20
C THR A 31 16.41 -12.77 2.87
N ASP A 32 17.11 -13.11 1.79
CA ASP A 32 16.54 -13.15 0.45
C ASP A 32 15.34 -14.10 0.36
N ASP A 33 15.40 -15.22 1.06
CA ASP A 33 14.37 -16.25 1.11
C ASP A 33 13.13 -15.78 1.86
N GLU A 34 13.30 -15.17 3.05
CA GLU A 34 12.21 -14.57 3.80
C GLU A 34 11.49 -13.50 2.98
N TRP A 35 12.24 -12.71 2.22
CA TRP A 35 11.65 -11.71 1.35
C TRP A 35 10.87 -12.29 0.21
N ASN A 36 11.46 -13.25 -0.53
CA ASN A 36 10.77 -13.91 -1.63
C ASN A 36 9.48 -14.59 -1.15
N ALA A 37 9.51 -15.22 0.03
CA ALA A 37 8.33 -15.86 0.62
C ALA A 37 7.22 -14.86 0.94
N ASN A 38 7.54 -13.75 1.61
CA ASN A 38 6.56 -12.74 1.98
C ASN A 38 6.03 -11.96 0.78
N TRP A 39 6.88 -11.63 -0.19
CA TRP A 39 6.47 -10.99 -1.45
C TRP A 39 5.47 -11.88 -2.23
N ASN A 40 5.78 -13.16 -2.39
CA ASN A 40 4.87 -14.11 -3.05
C ASN A 40 3.56 -14.30 -2.27
N SER A 41 3.64 -14.38 -0.94
CA SER A 41 2.48 -14.48 -0.05
C SER A 41 1.55 -13.27 -0.19
N LEU A 42 2.08 -12.04 -0.12
CA LEU A 42 1.30 -10.81 -0.28
C LEU A 42 0.62 -10.76 -1.66
N ARG A 43 1.35 -11.09 -2.72
CA ARG A 43 0.79 -11.12 -4.09
C ARG A 43 -0.36 -12.12 -4.20
N HIS A 44 -0.19 -13.32 -3.64
CA HIS A 44 -1.23 -14.33 -3.63
C HIS A 44 -2.46 -13.86 -2.84
N TRP A 45 -2.24 -13.26 -1.65
CA TRP A 45 -3.29 -12.69 -0.82
C TRP A 45 -4.10 -11.61 -1.55
N LEU A 46 -3.42 -10.63 -2.14
CA LEU A 46 -4.07 -9.53 -2.85
C LEU A 46 -4.87 -10.01 -4.07
N ARG A 47 -4.39 -11.05 -4.78
CA ARG A 47 -5.09 -11.63 -5.95
C ARG A 47 -6.46 -12.20 -5.63
N GLN A 48 -6.75 -12.48 -4.36
CA GLN A 48 -8.08 -12.95 -3.95
C GLN A 48 -9.16 -11.88 -4.18
N ARG A 49 -8.78 -10.59 -4.22
CA ARG A 49 -9.71 -9.47 -4.41
C ARG A 49 -9.32 -8.54 -5.56
N TYR A 50 -8.03 -8.36 -5.83
CA TYR A 50 -7.53 -7.34 -6.75
C TYR A 50 -6.79 -7.93 -7.96
N ALA A 51 -6.84 -7.22 -9.09
CA ALA A 51 -6.02 -7.52 -10.26
C ALA A 51 -4.55 -7.13 -9.99
N VAL A 52 -3.74 -8.06 -9.48
CA VAL A 52 -2.36 -7.83 -9.00
C VAL A 52 -1.32 -8.50 -9.90
N ASP A 53 -0.59 -7.68 -10.65
CA ASP A 53 0.40 -8.08 -11.68
C ASP A 53 -0.17 -8.92 -12.85
N TRP A 54 -1.49 -8.94 -12.98
CA TRP A 54 -2.19 -9.44 -14.16
C TRP A 54 -3.23 -8.41 -14.59
N MET A 55 -3.63 -8.50 -15.85
CA MET A 55 -4.54 -7.54 -16.46
C MET A 55 -5.97 -8.12 -16.43
N VAL A 56 -6.88 -7.45 -15.73
CA VAL A 56 -8.33 -7.64 -15.88
C VAL A 56 -8.82 -6.55 -16.82
N ASP A 57 -9.54 -6.90 -17.88
CA ASP A 57 -10.00 -5.94 -18.91
C ASP A 57 -8.89 -5.02 -19.45
N LYS A 58 -7.68 -5.57 -19.55
CA LYS A 58 -6.47 -4.87 -19.98
C LYS A 58 -6.08 -3.69 -19.07
N GLN A 59 -6.36 -3.78 -17.77
CA GLN A 59 -5.84 -2.92 -16.71
C GLN A 59 -5.37 -3.74 -15.49
N ARG A 60 -4.38 -3.20 -14.79
CA ARG A 60 -3.87 -3.72 -13.51
C ARG A 60 -4.39 -2.81 -12.41
N HIS A 61 -4.96 -3.35 -11.33
CA HIS A 61 -5.42 -2.53 -10.19
C HIS A 61 -4.23 -2.09 -9.35
N LEU A 62 -3.36 -3.05 -9.03
CA LEU A 62 -2.23 -2.89 -8.12
C LEU A 62 -1.00 -3.59 -8.71
N SER A 63 0.19 -3.07 -8.43
CA SER A 63 1.43 -3.84 -8.52
C SER A 63 2.12 -3.90 -7.17
N VAL A 64 2.74 -5.04 -6.88
CA VAL A 64 3.57 -5.20 -5.69
C VAL A 64 5.02 -5.20 -6.13
N GLU A 65 5.73 -4.15 -5.77
CA GLU A 65 7.16 -4.01 -6.00
C GLU A 65 7.88 -3.92 -4.64
N GLY A 66 9.16 -4.19 -4.64
CA GLY A 66 9.94 -4.11 -3.42
C GLY A 66 11.42 -4.08 -3.75
N ASP A 67 12.01 -2.89 -3.67
CA ASP A 67 13.43 -2.67 -3.40
C ASP A 67 13.64 -1.16 -3.19
N TYR A 68 13.14 -0.60 -2.09
CA TYR A 68 13.49 0.79 -1.72
C TYR A 68 14.74 0.77 -0.84
N ALA A 69 15.88 0.78 -1.51
CA ALA A 69 17.24 0.92 -0.97
C ALA A 69 17.82 -0.30 -0.22
N ARG A 70 18.81 -0.95 -0.83
CA ARG A 70 19.73 -1.86 -0.13
C ARG A 70 20.38 -1.15 1.07
N PRO A 71 20.53 -1.81 2.23
CA PRO A 71 20.32 -3.24 2.48
C PRO A 71 18.92 -3.62 2.97
N GLU A 72 17.95 -2.71 2.99
CA GLU A 72 16.70 -2.92 3.70
C GLU A 72 15.53 -3.10 2.73
N ARG A 73 15.03 -4.33 2.67
CA ARG A 73 13.96 -4.70 1.76
C ARG A 73 12.61 -4.19 2.26
N SER A 74 11.83 -3.60 1.36
CA SER A 74 10.46 -3.13 1.60
C SER A 74 9.46 -3.85 0.72
N LEU A 75 8.18 -3.83 1.12
CA LEU A 75 7.06 -4.20 0.26
C LEU A 75 6.24 -2.94 -0.03
N THR A 76 6.14 -2.60 -1.30
CA THR A 76 5.43 -1.41 -1.79
C THR A 76 4.31 -1.85 -2.73
N ILE A 77 3.09 -1.39 -2.46
CA ILE A 77 1.95 -1.57 -3.34
C ILE A 77 1.74 -0.26 -4.10
N TYR A 78 2.00 -0.30 -5.40
CA TYR A 78 1.69 0.78 -6.31
C TYR A 78 0.26 0.64 -6.82
N VAL A 79 -0.56 1.66 -6.57
CA VAL A 79 -1.93 1.71 -7.04
C VAL A 79 -1.96 2.22 -8.48
N SER A 80 -2.43 1.37 -9.40
CA SER A 80 -2.53 1.67 -10.84
C SER A 80 -3.92 2.14 -11.26
N VAL A 81 -4.92 1.96 -10.39
CA VAL A 81 -6.31 2.40 -10.52
C VAL A 81 -6.72 3.07 -9.21
N ALA A 82 -6.96 4.38 -9.22
CA ALA A 82 -7.17 5.16 -8.01
C ALA A 82 -8.35 4.64 -7.16
N GLU A 83 -9.40 4.12 -7.80
CA GLU A 83 -10.57 3.52 -7.18
C GLU A 83 -10.22 2.31 -6.31
N ALA A 84 -9.11 1.61 -6.60
CA ALA A 84 -8.65 0.48 -5.81
C ALA A 84 -8.10 0.90 -4.44
N LEU A 85 -7.66 2.17 -4.28
CA LEU A 85 -7.23 2.70 -2.98
C LEU A 85 -8.46 2.90 -2.09
N THR A 86 -8.89 1.87 -1.37
CA THR A 86 -10.02 1.93 -0.43
C THR A 86 -9.53 1.71 0.99
N PHE A 87 -10.32 2.14 1.98
CA PHE A 87 -10.05 1.74 3.36
C PHE A 87 -10.11 0.21 3.54
N GLY A 88 -10.98 -0.46 2.75
CA GLY A 88 -11.03 -1.92 2.66
C GLY A 88 -9.72 -2.54 2.18
N LEU A 89 -9.04 -1.95 1.20
CA LEU A 89 -7.70 -2.39 0.77
C LEU A 89 -6.70 -2.30 1.94
N LEU A 90 -6.68 -1.16 2.63
CA LEU A 90 -5.74 -0.94 3.74
C LEU A 90 -5.95 -1.97 4.86
N LYS A 91 -7.21 -2.24 5.22
CA LYS A 91 -7.58 -3.31 6.17
C LYS A 91 -7.18 -4.69 5.67
N PHE A 92 -7.44 -4.99 4.40
CA PHE A 92 -7.13 -6.30 3.82
C PHE A 92 -5.61 -6.57 3.81
N VAL A 93 -4.79 -5.54 3.62
CA VAL A 93 -3.32 -5.62 3.78
C VAL A 93 -2.93 -5.78 5.25
N GLN A 94 -3.55 -5.04 6.16
CA GLN A 94 -3.29 -5.16 7.59
C GLN A 94 -3.62 -6.57 8.12
N ASP A 95 -4.73 -7.16 7.67
CA ASP A 95 -5.11 -8.54 8.02
C ASP A 95 -4.04 -9.55 7.60
N TRP A 96 -3.46 -9.36 6.41
CA TRP A 96 -2.33 -10.19 5.95
C TRP A 96 -1.10 -10.00 6.84
N LEU A 97 -0.74 -8.76 7.17
CA LEU A 97 0.37 -8.46 8.09
C LEU A 97 0.18 -9.15 9.45
N GLN A 98 -1.04 -9.12 10.00
CA GLN A 98 -1.34 -9.76 11.28
C GLN A 98 -1.28 -11.30 11.23
N LYS A 99 -1.57 -11.91 10.08
CA LYS A 99 -1.62 -13.36 9.90
C LYS A 99 -0.28 -13.96 9.49
N GLU A 100 0.37 -13.36 8.51
CA GLU A 100 1.50 -13.95 7.79
C GLU A 100 2.83 -13.21 8.05
N ALA A 101 2.76 -11.91 8.36
CA ALA A 101 3.93 -11.03 8.29
C ALA A 101 4.00 -10.00 9.45
N ARG A 102 3.89 -10.46 10.70
CA ARG A 102 3.76 -9.58 11.89
C ARG A 102 4.95 -8.66 12.18
N LEU A 103 6.09 -8.89 11.55
CA LEU A 103 7.28 -8.05 11.69
C LEU A 103 7.45 -7.05 10.54
N TRP A 104 6.46 -6.99 9.65
CA TRP A 104 6.54 -6.28 8.38
C TRP A 104 5.64 -5.06 8.37
N ARG A 105 5.88 -4.20 7.38
CA ARG A 105 4.98 -3.12 7.00
C ARG A 105 4.89 -3.07 5.49
N VAL A 106 3.83 -2.45 4.99
CA VAL A 106 3.61 -2.26 3.56
C VAL A 106 3.43 -0.78 3.26
N PHE A 107 4.12 -0.32 2.23
CA PHE A 107 4.06 1.05 1.74
C PHE A 107 3.05 1.17 0.62
N ILE A 108 2.25 2.23 0.62
CA ILE A 108 1.29 2.55 -0.43
C ILE A 108 1.47 4.03 -0.78
N PRO A 109 2.33 4.35 -1.76
CA PRO A 109 2.50 5.72 -2.25
C PRO A 109 1.18 6.22 -2.85
N THR A 110 0.81 7.45 -2.52
CA THR A 110 -0.43 8.06 -3.02
C THR A 110 -0.21 9.21 -3.99
N ASP A 111 1.03 9.65 -4.15
CA ASP A 111 1.50 10.51 -5.23
C ASP A 111 2.97 10.21 -5.54
N ASN A 112 3.59 11.09 -6.36
CA ASN A 112 4.99 10.98 -6.77
C ASN A 112 5.95 11.68 -5.81
N THR A 113 5.45 12.36 -4.77
CA THR A 113 6.32 12.93 -3.75
C THR A 113 6.43 11.91 -2.63
N ASP A 114 7.52 11.96 -1.88
CA ASP A 114 7.55 11.19 -0.65
C ASP A 114 6.36 11.67 0.21
N GLU A 115 6.14 12.98 0.34
CA GLU A 115 5.15 13.61 1.24
C GLU A 115 3.77 12.94 1.43
N ASN A 116 3.16 12.29 0.43
CA ASN A 116 1.91 11.53 0.61
C ASN A 116 2.09 10.02 0.45
N LEU A 117 2.38 9.37 1.58
CA LEU A 117 2.55 7.92 1.72
C LEU A 117 1.63 7.36 2.80
N ILE A 118 1.01 6.21 2.53
CA ILE A 118 0.34 5.40 3.55
C ILE A 118 1.25 4.23 3.92
N VAL A 119 1.41 3.99 5.22
CA VAL A 119 2.16 2.85 5.75
C VAL A 119 1.25 1.98 6.59
N VAL A 120 1.12 0.72 6.18
CA VAL A 120 0.31 -0.28 6.86
C VAL A 120 1.23 -1.12 7.74
N TYR A 121 0.95 -1.13 9.04
CA TYR A 121 1.56 -1.98 10.05
C TYR A 121 0.55 -3.04 10.52
N PRO A 122 1.01 -4.14 11.14
CA PRO A 122 0.11 -5.14 11.74
C PRO A 122 -0.84 -4.50 12.75
N GLU A 123 -0.37 -3.53 13.53
CA GLU A 123 -1.12 -2.90 14.62
C GLU A 123 -1.64 -1.48 14.31
N ALA A 124 -1.28 -0.90 13.17
CA ALA A 124 -1.58 0.50 12.85
C ALA A 124 -1.63 0.76 11.35
N ILE A 125 -2.32 1.83 10.94
CA ILE A 125 -2.25 2.37 9.59
C ILE A 125 -1.91 3.84 9.73
N ARG A 126 -0.76 4.25 9.19
CA ARG A 126 -0.20 5.58 9.34
C ARG A 126 -0.17 6.30 8.00
N ALA A 127 -0.32 7.61 8.04
CA ALA A 127 -0.23 8.49 6.89
C ALA A 127 0.45 9.80 7.31
N ASN A 128 0.63 10.75 6.40
CA ASN A 128 1.15 12.08 6.72
C ASN A 128 0.29 12.75 7.83
N PRO A 129 0.88 13.52 8.78
CA PRO A 129 0.16 14.28 9.81
C PRO A 129 -1.11 15.02 9.36
N GLU A 130 -1.18 15.53 8.13
CA GLU A 130 -2.40 16.20 7.61
C GLU A 130 -3.58 15.25 7.34
N ALA A 131 -3.40 13.94 7.51
CA ALA A 131 -4.40 12.89 7.38
C ALA A 131 -5.05 12.48 8.72
N GLU A 132 -4.61 13.06 9.84
CA GLU A 132 -4.80 12.54 11.21
C GLU A 132 -6.24 12.40 11.72
N ALA A 133 -7.20 13.18 11.22
CA ALA A 133 -8.53 13.19 11.85
C ALA A 133 -9.42 12.00 11.43
N ASN A 134 -9.29 11.51 10.21
CA ASN A 134 -10.13 10.43 9.68
C ASN A 134 -9.48 9.78 8.44
N LEU A 135 -8.89 8.59 8.62
CA LEU A 135 -8.20 7.85 7.54
C LEU A 135 -9.15 7.49 6.36
N PRO A 136 -10.39 7.02 6.59
CA PRO A 136 -11.40 6.93 5.54
C PRO A 136 -11.58 8.21 4.71
N ASP A 137 -11.71 9.37 5.35
CA ASP A 137 -11.87 10.65 4.64
C ASP A 137 -10.60 11.04 3.89
N PHE A 138 -9.42 10.76 4.47
CA PHE A 138 -8.14 10.96 3.80
C PHE A 138 -8.05 10.13 2.51
N VAL A 139 -8.41 8.85 2.57
CA VAL A 139 -8.45 7.97 1.39
C VAL A 139 -9.38 8.52 0.32
N GLN A 140 -10.56 9.01 0.70
CA GLN A 140 -11.50 9.63 -0.24
C GLN A 140 -10.93 10.92 -0.86
N ARG A 141 -10.24 11.75 -0.07
CA ARG A 141 -9.66 13.01 -0.49
C ARG A 141 -8.47 12.84 -1.44
N ILE A 142 -7.64 11.81 -1.24
CA ILE A 142 -6.39 11.64 -2.03
C ILE A 142 -6.62 10.94 -3.37
N ARG A 143 -7.71 10.17 -3.51
CA ARG A 143 -8.06 9.45 -4.74
C ARG A 143 -8.06 10.32 -6.01
N PRO A 144 -8.68 11.52 -6.04
CA PRO A 144 -8.66 12.38 -7.23
C PRO A 144 -7.25 12.83 -7.61
N SER A 145 -6.40 13.13 -6.63
CA SER A 145 -4.99 13.50 -6.86
C SER A 145 -4.21 12.33 -7.46
N LEU A 146 -4.37 11.13 -6.88
CA LEU A 146 -3.76 9.90 -7.41
C LEU A 146 -4.24 9.60 -8.84
N ALA A 147 -5.53 9.76 -9.12
CA ALA A 147 -6.08 9.60 -10.47
C ALA A 147 -5.43 10.57 -11.47
N THR A 148 -5.20 11.82 -11.06
CA THR A 148 -4.52 12.83 -11.87
C THR A 148 -3.09 12.40 -12.19
N VAL A 149 -2.32 11.97 -11.18
CA VAL A 149 -0.94 11.49 -11.35
C VAL A 149 -0.87 10.28 -12.30
N ILE A 150 -1.78 9.32 -12.13
CA ILE A 150 -1.86 8.13 -13.01
C ILE A 150 -2.14 8.55 -14.45
N GLU A 151 -3.07 9.48 -14.68
CA GLU A 151 -3.43 9.95 -16.02
C GLU A 151 -2.31 10.77 -16.67
N GLU A 152 -1.61 11.59 -15.90
CA GLU A 152 -0.42 12.33 -16.36
C GLU A 152 0.69 11.37 -16.78
N GLY A 153 1.00 10.36 -15.96
CA GLY A 153 1.94 9.31 -16.32
C GLY A 153 1.53 8.57 -17.58
N ARG A 154 0.25 8.21 -17.73
CA ARG A 154 -0.27 7.57 -18.95
C ARG A 154 -0.05 8.44 -20.18
N LYS A 155 -0.37 9.74 -20.11
CA LYS A 155 -0.16 10.70 -21.20
C LYS A 155 1.33 10.80 -21.57
N GLN A 156 2.19 10.93 -20.57
CA GLN A 156 3.64 11.04 -20.77
C GLN A 156 4.22 9.84 -21.53
N PHE A 157 3.71 8.64 -21.26
CA PHE A 157 4.20 7.40 -21.88
C PHE A 157 3.32 6.88 -23.03
N GLY A 158 2.33 7.65 -23.49
CA GLY A 158 1.43 7.26 -24.59
C GLY A 158 0.58 6.02 -24.28
N ILE A 159 0.26 5.78 -23.01
CA ILE A 159 -0.53 4.64 -22.56
C ILE A 159 -2.02 4.98 -22.72
N PRO A 160 -2.81 4.17 -23.45
CA PRO A 160 -4.23 4.47 -23.66
C PRO A 160 -5.04 4.48 -22.36
N THR A 161 -5.87 5.50 -22.15
CA THR A 161 -6.90 5.51 -21.11
C THR A 161 -7.98 4.48 -21.45
N ARG A 162 -8.40 3.67 -20.48
CA ARG A 162 -9.37 2.59 -20.67
C ARG A 162 -10.43 2.62 -19.56
N PRO A 163 -11.60 1.98 -19.75
CA PRO A 163 -12.57 1.80 -18.69
C PRO A 163 -11.96 0.97 -17.54
N HIS A 164 -12.21 1.39 -16.31
CA HIS A 164 -11.73 0.68 -15.12
C HIS A 164 -12.43 -0.68 -15.00
N PRO A 165 -11.71 -1.76 -14.65
CA PRO A 165 -12.36 -3.02 -14.31
C PRO A 165 -13.22 -2.80 -13.06
N PRO A 166 -14.32 -3.53 -12.91
CA PRO A 166 -15.14 -3.44 -11.71
C PRO A 166 -14.31 -3.80 -10.48
N LEU A 167 -14.47 -3.01 -9.41
CA LEU A 167 -13.87 -3.34 -8.13
C LEU A 167 -14.47 -4.65 -7.59
N PRO A 168 -13.70 -5.45 -6.83
CA PRO A 168 -14.28 -6.53 -6.04
C PRO A 168 -15.35 -5.98 -5.08
N PRO A 169 -16.40 -6.76 -4.77
CA PRO A 169 -17.35 -6.41 -3.71
C PRO A 169 -16.60 -6.25 -2.37
N GLU A 170 -17.02 -5.28 -1.56
CA GLU A 170 -16.41 -4.93 -0.26
C GLU A 170 -16.59 -6.03 0.80
#